data_AF-A0A3B8U9M3-F1
#
_entry.id   AF-A0A3B8U9M3-F1
#
_cell.length_a   1.000
_cell.length_b   1.000
_cell.length_c   1.000
_cell.angle_alpha   90.00
_cell.angle_beta   90.00
_cell.angle_gamma   90.00
#
_symmetry.space_group_name_H-M   'P 1'
#
loop_
_entity.id
_entity.type
_entity.pdbx_description
1 polymer ?
#
loop_
_entity_poly.entity_id
_entity_poly.type
_entity_poly.pdbx_seq_one_letter_code
_entity_poly.pdbx_strand_id
1 'polypeptide(L)'
;MKKTKLEIGKMIKEEPGRGQETGAGKERGQKPEEDNFRESDVRRRPEITEERNSRIIDGVTFGFSIALFLGCIAGAAYTGTFRTLPRDFFHILTSPGPLVTDYFMIGSMPAAFLNAGLCGLVMACFMYFLPGYSHVNTLAGFFLVIAHCFYGLNLLNMMPCFLMPFLYLKIKNLQFNENLHVCMFITCFSPFVSELLFRYTQGDSFVAGRASLTVKGVLLTCGFVVIIAFVAPAILPGAKAWHKGYNLYNGGLAYGILGFLIYNFLYTTMGVPSPKRLIVVNTVYDHFGRSYGTFANIYFVLLFTACIMAGWFLNGRSIEGLEVLFHDTGYQSNFAQKYGMPICLMNTGFYGLLFLLYINLAMRFSEGAGFTGPTFGIIFAALTFTAMGQHVSNVWPIFLGFPLLSLISTSFNHMIGGNAQWTISSQAYLNSVAFATGLCPLVGRYGVRAGLAAGALCASLCTATSGLHGGLMLYNGGFTTGVAALILIPVLEHYSVEKRDEIKQYIDLGDMMTVNEEALRKRWMVEPEETMTGKSKEE
;
A
#
# COMPACT_ATOMS: atom_id res chain seq x y z
N MET A 1 20.88 5.33 -51.31
CA MET A 1 22.12 5.21 -52.12
C MET A 1 23.26 5.82 -51.30
N LYS A 2 24.14 4.99 -50.70
CA LYS A 2 25.50 4.64 -51.20
C LYS A 2 26.41 5.88 -51.31
N LYS A 3 27.41 6.00 -50.40
CA LYS A 3 28.86 5.70 -50.62
C LYS A 3 29.60 6.93 -51.23
N THR A 4 30.82 7.38 -50.92
CA THR A 4 31.98 6.94 -50.10
C THR A 4 33.02 8.11 -50.06
N LYS A 5 33.98 8.07 -49.10
CA LYS A 5 35.42 8.45 -49.17
C LYS A 5 35.88 9.89 -49.53
N LEU A 6 36.80 10.45 -48.72
CA LEU A 6 38.21 10.67 -49.11
C LEU A 6 39.13 10.99 -47.91
N GLU A 7 40.43 10.74 -48.12
CA GLU A 7 41.60 10.68 -47.23
C GLU A 7 42.23 12.05 -46.89
N ILE A 8 43.20 12.06 -45.95
CA ILE A 8 44.62 12.46 -46.14
C ILE A 8 45.38 12.20 -44.81
N GLY A 9 46.63 11.73 -44.89
CA GLY A 9 47.43 11.29 -43.73
C GLY A 9 48.84 11.88 -43.58
N LYS A 10 49.55 11.30 -42.59
CA LYS A 10 51.00 11.13 -42.34
C LYS A 10 51.93 12.36 -42.29
N MET A 11 52.72 12.46 -41.20
CA MET A 11 54.18 12.30 -41.25
C MET A 11 54.83 12.06 -39.86
N ILE A 12 55.92 11.28 -39.89
CA ILE A 12 56.75 10.71 -38.82
C ILE A 12 58.13 11.38 -38.89
N LYS A 13 58.87 11.57 -37.77
CA LYS A 13 60.31 11.21 -37.67
C LYS A 13 60.91 11.28 -36.26
N GLU A 14 61.93 10.42 -36.11
CA GLU A 14 62.62 9.85 -34.95
C GLU A 14 63.83 10.66 -34.40
N GLU A 15 64.16 10.41 -33.12
CA GLU A 15 65.46 10.14 -32.42
C GLU A 15 66.84 10.40 -33.11
N PRO A 16 68.03 10.44 -32.41
CA PRO A 16 68.49 9.53 -31.32
C PRO A 16 69.57 10.06 -30.30
N GLY A 17 70.04 9.20 -29.35
CA GLY A 17 71.32 9.42 -28.63
C GLY A 17 71.68 8.52 -27.43
N ARG A 18 72.56 7.53 -27.67
CA ARG A 18 73.16 6.45 -26.82
C ARG A 18 73.95 6.80 -25.53
N GLY A 19 74.12 5.78 -24.67
CA GLY A 19 75.34 5.51 -23.87
C GLY A 19 75.28 4.24 -23.00
N GLN A 20 76.13 3.24 -23.27
CA GLN A 20 76.35 1.99 -22.51
C GLN A 20 77.46 2.17 -21.45
N GLU A 21 77.42 1.43 -20.32
CA GLU A 21 78.54 0.60 -19.84
C GLU A 21 78.20 -0.26 -18.59
N THR A 22 79.07 -1.24 -18.36
CA THR A 22 78.97 -2.55 -17.68
C THR A 22 79.22 -2.56 -16.16
N GLY A 23 78.76 -3.61 -15.45
CA GLY A 23 79.32 -3.98 -14.13
C GLY A 23 78.54 -5.07 -13.38
N ALA A 24 79.14 -6.24 -13.19
CA ALA A 24 78.63 -7.36 -12.39
C ALA A 24 78.90 -7.18 -10.89
N GLY A 25 78.01 -7.69 -10.01
CA GLY A 25 78.37 -8.06 -8.64
C GLY A 25 77.33 -7.88 -7.53
N LYS A 26 76.79 -9.01 -7.07
CA LYS A 26 76.38 -9.37 -5.69
C LYS A 26 75.19 -8.68 -4.98
N GLU A 27 74.17 -9.53 -4.78
CA GLU A 27 73.32 -9.71 -3.58
C GLU A 27 73.57 -8.81 -2.36
N ARG A 28 72.49 -8.13 -1.92
CA ARG A 28 71.92 -8.24 -0.57
C ARG A 28 70.56 -7.55 -0.55
N GLY A 29 69.52 -8.30 -0.20
CA GLY A 29 68.16 -7.80 -0.10
C GLY A 29 67.92 -6.89 1.11
N GLN A 30 66.98 -5.96 0.97
CA GLN A 30 65.75 -5.89 1.77
C GLN A 30 64.93 -4.63 1.44
N LYS A 31 63.60 -4.81 1.55
CA LYS A 31 62.47 -3.86 1.50
C LYS A 31 61.82 -3.65 0.12
N PRO A 32 60.48 -3.58 0.05
CA PRO A 32 59.56 -3.12 1.11
C PRO A 32 58.58 -4.18 1.65
N GLU A 33 58.31 -4.14 2.96
CA GLU A 33 57.15 -4.80 3.55
C GLU A 33 55.90 -4.09 3.03
N GLU A 34 55.15 -4.82 2.20
CA GLU A 34 53.85 -4.47 1.67
C GLU A 34 52.80 -4.40 2.79
N ASP A 35 51.91 -3.43 2.62
CA ASP A 35 50.60 -3.28 3.25
C ASP A 35 49.83 -4.61 3.30
N ASN A 36 50.00 -5.38 4.38
CA ASN A 36 49.26 -6.63 4.56
C ASN A 36 48.73 -6.79 5.99
N PHE A 37 48.18 -5.70 6.55
CA PHE A 37 47.42 -5.76 7.79
C PHE A 37 46.05 -5.08 7.64
N ARG A 38 45.03 -5.94 7.52
CA ARG A 38 43.57 -5.71 7.69
C ARG A 38 42.78 -5.22 6.48
N GLU A 39 42.68 -6.08 5.47
CA GLU A 39 41.54 -6.10 4.53
C GLU A 39 40.76 -7.43 4.62
N SER A 40 40.57 -7.93 5.84
CA SER A 40 39.82 -9.17 6.11
C SER A 40 38.75 -8.94 7.17
N ASP A 41 37.61 -8.40 6.72
CA ASP A 41 36.23 -8.54 7.28
C ASP A 41 35.29 -7.41 6.85
N VAL A 42 35.49 -6.79 5.68
CA VAL A 42 34.40 -6.02 5.04
C VAL A 42 33.37 -7.05 4.57
N ARG A 43 32.34 -7.32 5.39
CA ARG A 43 31.18 -8.11 4.97
C ARG A 43 30.64 -7.49 3.68
N ARG A 44 30.90 -8.12 2.53
CA ARG A 44 30.35 -7.67 1.25
C ARG A 44 28.83 -7.71 1.32
N ARG A 45 28.19 -6.54 1.50
CA ARG A 45 27.20 -6.03 0.54
C ARG A 45 26.61 -7.08 -0.39
N PRO A 46 25.60 -7.91 -0.05
CA PRO A 46 25.01 -8.76 -1.08
C PRO A 46 24.42 -7.88 -2.19
N GLU A 47 24.78 -8.17 -3.44
CA GLU A 47 24.45 -7.36 -4.61
C GLU A 47 22.93 -7.15 -4.77
N ILE A 48 22.55 -5.94 -5.15
CA ILE A 48 21.14 -5.58 -5.41
C ILE A 48 20.88 -5.81 -6.90
N THR A 49 20.26 -6.95 -7.22
CA THR A 49 19.84 -7.28 -8.58
C THR A 49 18.33 -7.48 -8.64
N GLU A 50 17.74 -7.21 -9.81
CA GLU A 50 16.30 -7.38 -10.03
C GLU A 50 15.87 -8.84 -9.84
N GLU A 51 16.66 -9.79 -10.34
CA GLU A 51 16.42 -11.23 -10.17
C GLU A 51 16.41 -11.64 -8.69
N ARG A 52 17.38 -11.16 -7.90
CA ARG A 52 17.43 -11.45 -6.47
C ARG A 52 16.23 -10.86 -5.73
N ASN A 53 15.86 -9.62 -6.06
CA ASN A 53 14.68 -8.98 -5.48
C ASN A 53 13.40 -9.74 -5.83
N SER A 54 13.24 -10.17 -7.09
CA SER A 54 12.10 -11.00 -7.54
C SER A 54 12.00 -12.29 -6.73
N ARG A 55 13.11 -13.04 -6.60
CA ARG A 55 13.12 -14.29 -5.82
C ARG A 55 12.73 -14.09 -4.35
N ILE A 56 13.19 -12.99 -3.74
CA ILE A 56 12.81 -12.65 -2.37
C ILE A 56 11.32 -12.29 -2.30
N ILE A 57 10.80 -11.50 -3.26
CA ILE A 57 9.38 -11.16 -3.33
C ILE A 57 8.53 -12.42 -3.43
N ASP A 58 8.85 -13.34 -4.34
CA ASP A 58 8.12 -14.60 -4.51
C ASP A 58 8.16 -15.42 -3.21
N GLY A 59 9.35 -15.57 -2.62
CA GLY A 59 9.53 -16.26 -1.33
C GLY A 59 8.71 -15.64 -0.20
N VAL A 60 8.61 -14.31 -0.15
CA VAL A 60 7.77 -13.60 0.82
C VAL A 60 6.29 -13.92 0.61
N THR A 61 5.78 -13.90 -0.63
CA THR A 61 4.36 -14.21 -0.90
C THR A 61 3.99 -15.64 -0.52
N PHE A 62 4.85 -16.62 -0.80
CA PHE A 62 4.67 -18.00 -0.33
C PHE A 62 4.76 -18.08 1.20
N GLY A 63 5.73 -17.40 1.82
CA GLY A 63 5.90 -17.37 3.27
C GLY A 63 4.67 -16.82 4.00
N PHE A 64 4.09 -15.72 3.52
CA PHE A 64 2.84 -15.17 4.06
C PHE A 64 1.65 -16.11 3.83
N SER A 65 1.55 -16.75 2.67
CA SER A 65 0.48 -17.73 2.39
C SER A 65 0.56 -18.93 3.34
N ILE A 66 1.76 -19.46 3.59
CA ILE A 66 1.99 -20.53 4.56
C ILE A 66 1.65 -20.06 5.98
N ALA A 67 2.07 -18.85 6.37
CA ALA A 67 1.73 -18.28 7.68
C ALA A 67 0.21 -18.13 7.88
N LEU A 68 -0.56 -17.85 6.82
CA LEU A 68 -2.02 -17.82 6.87
C LEU A 68 -2.62 -19.22 7.07
N PHE A 69 -2.09 -20.25 6.41
CA PHE A 69 -2.50 -21.64 6.65
C PHE A 69 -2.17 -22.12 8.07
N LEU A 70 -0.99 -21.77 8.59
CA LEU A 70 -0.62 -22.02 9.98
C LEU A 70 -1.57 -21.29 10.94
N GLY A 71 -1.96 -20.05 10.61
CA GLY A 71 -2.99 -19.29 11.32
C GLY A 71 -4.37 -19.98 11.31
N CYS A 72 -4.76 -20.60 10.20
CA CYS A 72 -5.98 -21.40 10.11
C CYS A 72 -5.93 -22.61 11.07
N ILE A 73 -4.84 -23.38 11.05
CA ILE A 73 -4.67 -24.57 11.89
C ILE A 73 -4.64 -24.18 13.39
N ALA A 74 -3.82 -23.18 13.74
CA ALA A 74 -3.72 -22.68 15.10
C ALA A 74 -5.04 -22.07 15.58
N GLY A 75 -5.74 -21.35 14.71
CA GLY A 75 -7.05 -20.79 14.97
C GLY A 75 -8.09 -21.85 15.25
N ALA A 76 -8.14 -22.92 14.44
CA ALA A 76 -9.09 -24.01 14.61
C ALA A 76 -8.84 -24.80 15.91
N ALA A 77 -7.58 -24.90 16.34
CA ALA A 77 -7.23 -25.43 17.65
C ALA A 77 -7.65 -24.50 18.79
N TYR A 78 -7.46 -23.19 18.63
CA TYR A 78 -7.84 -22.17 19.62
C TYR A 78 -9.35 -22.07 19.83
N THR A 79 -10.14 -22.14 18.75
CA THR A 79 -11.61 -22.02 18.80
C THR A 79 -12.34 -23.36 18.90
N GLY A 80 -11.65 -24.49 18.69
CA GLY A 80 -12.27 -25.82 18.69
C GLY A 80 -13.16 -26.11 17.47
N THR A 81 -13.02 -25.37 16.37
CA THR A 81 -13.95 -25.40 15.21
C THR A 81 -13.49 -26.25 14.03
N PHE A 82 -12.56 -27.19 14.22
CA PHE A 82 -12.07 -28.07 13.14
C PHE A 82 -13.19 -28.77 12.35
N ARG A 83 -14.25 -29.23 13.04
CA ARG A 83 -15.37 -29.95 12.41
C ARG A 83 -16.27 -29.05 11.55
N THR A 84 -16.39 -27.76 11.89
CA THR A 84 -17.25 -26.82 11.16
C THR A 84 -16.51 -26.09 10.04
N LEU A 85 -15.18 -26.14 10.02
CA LEU A 85 -14.33 -25.40 9.08
C LEU A 85 -14.78 -25.49 7.61
N PRO A 86 -15.08 -26.68 7.02
CA PRO A 86 -15.52 -26.74 5.63
C PRO A 86 -16.86 -26.03 5.37
N ARG A 87 -17.79 -26.13 6.32
CA ARG A 87 -19.09 -25.46 6.25
C ARG A 87 -18.93 -23.94 6.37
N ASP A 88 -18.13 -23.50 7.33
CA ASP A 88 -17.85 -22.08 7.59
C ASP A 88 -17.16 -21.45 6.36
N PHE A 89 -16.24 -22.17 5.73
CA PHE A 89 -15.60 -21.75 4.49
C PHE A 89 -16.60 -21.67 3.32
N PHE A 90 -17.47 -22.66 3.18
CA PHE A 90 -18.53 -22.61 2.16
C PHE A 90 -19.49 -21.43 2.36
N HIS A 91 -19.83 -21.11 3.61
CA HIS A 91 -20.64 -19.92 3.92
C HIS A 91 -19.92 -18.63 3.50
N ILE A 92 -18.60 -18.51 3.71
CA ILE A 92 -17.82 -17.36 3.23
C ILE A 92 -17.89 -17.24 1.71
N LEU A 93 -17.73 -18.34 0.97
CA LEU A 93 -17.74 -18.33 -0.51
C LEU A 93 -19.09 -17.90 -1.09
N THR A 94 -20.18 -18.26 -0.41
CA THR A 94 -21.56 -18.07 -0.91
C THR A 94 -22.26 -16.84 -0.33
N SER A 95 -21.57 -16.06 0.49
CA SER A 95 -22.09 -14.83 1.08
C SER A 95 -21.69 -13.60 0.26
N PRO A 96 -22.63 -12.69 -0.06
CA PRO A 96 -22.30 -11.34 -0.51
C PRO A 96 -21.36 -10.62 0.47
N GLY A 97 -20.37 -9.90 -0.06
CA GLY A 97 -19.31 -9.27 0.73
C GLY A 97 -19.25 -7.73 0.70
N PRO A 98 -20.35 -6.95 0.84
CA PRO A 98 -20.26 -5.50 0.89
C PRO A 98 -19.44 -5.05 2.10
N LEU A 99 -18.54 -4.09 1.90
CA LEU A 99 -17.69 -3.52 2.93
C LEU A 99 -18.56 -2.82 4.02
N VAL A 100 -18.40 -3.09 5.32
CA VAL A 100 -17.49 -4.05 5.96
C VAL A 100 -18.26 -5.33 6.31
N THR A 101 -17.95 -6.44 5.66
CA THR A 101 -18.54 -7.76 5.96
C THR A 101 -17.56 -8.57 6.78
N ASP A 102 -17.88 -8.92 8.02
CA ASP A 102 -16.94 -9.64 8.90
C ASP A 102 -16.99 -11.16 8.66
N TYR A 103 -15.91 -11.73 8.10
CA TYR A 103 -15.84 -13.17 7.84
C TYR A 103 -15.63 -14.02 9.09
N PHE A 104 -15.16 -13.43 10.20
CA PHE A 104 -15.14 -14.14 11.48
C PHE A 104 -16.56 -14.38 11.98
N MET A 105 -17.48 -13.44 11.71
CA MET A 105 -18.89 -13.56 12.03
C MET A 105 -19.62 -14.51 11.07
N ILE A 106 -19.42 -14.38 9.76
CA ILE A 106 -20.14 -15.18 8.74
C ILE A 106 -19.76 -16.66 8.79
N GLY A 107 -18.46 -16.95 8.86
CA GLY A 107 -17.95 -18.32 8.93
C GLY A 107 -17.33 -18.55 10.30
N SER A 108 -16.02 -18.47 10.36
CA SER A 108 -15.25 -18.52 11.59
C SER A 108 -13.87 -17.92 11.35
N MET A 109 -13.16 -17.55 12.42
CA MET A 109 -11.78 -17.05 12.29
C MET A 109 -10.89 -17.99 11.46
N PRO A 110 -10.86 -19.31 11.71
CA PRO A 110 -10.06 -20.24 10.92
C PRO A 110 -10.49 -20.31 9.44
N ALA A 111 -11.78 -20.24 9.15
CA ALA A 111 -12.28 -20.24 7.77
C ALA A 111 -11.87 -18.98 7.00
N ALA A 112 -11.80 -17.83 7.67
CA ALA A 112 -11.29 -16.60 7.07
C ALA A 112 -9.78 -16.68 6.79
N PHE A 113 -8.99 -17.29 7.69
CA PHE A 113 -7.57 -17.59 7.44
C PHE A 113 -7.38 -18.57 6.28
N LEU A 114 -8.23 -19.60 6.17
CA LEU A 114 -8.23 -20.54 5.05
C LEU A 114 -8.50 -19.81 3.73
N ASN A 115 -9.49 -18.92 3.69
CA ASN A 115 -9.80 -18.10 2.53
C ASN A 115 -8.61 -17.21 2.13
N ALA A 116 -8.02 -16.49 3.09
CA ALA A 116 -6.86 -15.65 2.84
C ALA A 116 -5.63 -16.45 2.38
N GLY A 117 -5.37 -17.61 2.98
CA GLY A 117 -4.27 -18.50 2.60
C GLY A 117 -4.42 -19.07 1.19
N LEU A 118 -5.64 -19.49 0.80
CA LEU A 118 -5.93 -19.97 -0.55
C LEU A 118 -5.81 -18.87 -1.60
N CYS A 119 -6.42 -17.71 -1.37
CA CYS A 119 -6.30 -16.57 -2.28
C CYS A 119 -4.85 -16.10 -2.40
N GLY A 120 -4.12 -16.03 -1.28
CA GLY A 120 -2.69 -15.72 -1.25
C GLY A 120 -1.87 -16.74 -2.04
N LEU A 121 -2.11 -18.03 -1.85
CA LEU A 121 -1.41 -19.08 -2.58
C LEU A 121 -1.67 -18.99 -4.09
N VAL A 122 -2.91 -18.75 -4.51
CA VAL A 122 -3.23 -18.53 -5.93
C VAL A 122 -2.43 -17.35 -6.48
N MET A 123 -2.41 -16.21 -5.76
CA MET A 123 -1.63 -15.04 -6.19
C MET A 123 -0.13 -15.34 -6.28
N ALA A 124 0.44 -16.02 -5.27
CA ALA A 124 1.85 -16.42 -5.25
C ALA A 124 2.19 -17.38 -6.40
N CYS A 125 1.30 -18.32 -6.73
CA CYS A 125 1.47 -19.19 -7.89
C CYS A 125 1.48 -18.40 -9.21
N PHE A 126 0.57 -17.44 -9.40
CA PHE A 126 0.58 -16.60 -10.59
C PHE A 126 1.85 -15.75 -10.70
N MET A 127 2.34 -15.21 -9.58
CA MET A 127 3.60 -14.46 -9.56
C MET A 127 4.80 -15.33 -9.96
N TYR A 128 4.87 -16.56 -9.45
CA TYR A 128 5.99 -17.47 -9.69
C TYR A 128 5.97 -18.13 -11.08
N PHE A 129 4.80 -18.54 -11.58
CA PHE A 129 4.69 -19.30 -12.83
C PHE A 129 4.58 -18.42 -14.08
N LEU A 130 4.25 -17.14 -13.95
CA LEU A 130 4.21 -16.23 -15.11
C LEU A 130 5.64 -15.80 -15.51
N PRO A 131 5.98 -15.82 -16.81
CA PRO A 131 7.30 -15.42 -17.27
C PRO A 131 7.55 -13.93 -16.99
N GLY A 132 8.64 -13.63 -16.29
CA GLY A 132 9.04 -12.26 -15.92
C GLY A 132 9.54 -12.18 -14.47
N TYR A 133 9.94 -10.98 -14.04
CA TYR A 133 10.32 -10.71 -12.66
C TYR A 133 9.14 -10.14 -11.87
N SER A 134 8.99 -10.59 -10.63
CA SER A 134 8.06 -10.00 -9.66
C SER A 134 8.57 -8.64 -9.17
N HIS A 135 7.68 -7.66 -9.11
CA HIS A 135 7.99 -6.30 -8.71
C HIS A 135 7.34 -5.91 -7.37
N VAL A 136 7.78 -4.80 -6.78
CA VAL A 136 7.19 -4.28 -5.54
C VAL A 136 5.69 -3.97 -5.67
N ASN A 137 5.23 -3.58 -6.85
CA ASN A 137 3.80 -3.34 -7.11
C ASN A 137 2.97 -4.63 -7.08
N THR A 138 3.53 -5.78 -7.51
CA THR A 138 2.83 -7.07 -7.42
C THR A 138 2.78 -7.56 -5.98
N LEU A 139 3.85 -7.34 -5.20
CA LEU A 139 3.83 -7.56 -3.75
C LEU A 139 2.76 -6.70 -3.04
N ALA A 140 2.62 -5.43 -3.43
CA ALA A 140 1.57 -4.55 -2.93
C ALA A 140 0.17 -5.10 -3.24
N GLY A 141 -0.04 -5.56 -4.48
CA GLY A 141 -1.28 -6.24 -4.90
C GLY A 141 -1.58 -7.48 -4.07
N PHE A 142 -0.58 -8.32 -3.80
CA PHE A 142 -0.70 -9.50 -2.96
C PHE A 142 -1.18 -9.15 -1.54
N PHE A 143 -0.56 -8.15 -0.89
CA PHE A 143 -0.97 -7.72 0.46
C PHE A 143 -2.40 -7.21 0.50
N LEU A 144 -2.84 -6.48 -0.53
CA LEU A 144 -4.23 -6.04 -0.63
C LEU A 144 -5.19 -7.20 -0.82
N VAL A 145 -4.87 -8.18 -1.66
CA VAL A 145 -5.73 -9.36 -1.85
C VAL A 145 -5.94 -10.09 -0.52
N ILE A 146 -4.85 -10.45 0.18
CA ILE A 146 -4.97 -11.19 1.45
C ILE A 146 -5.64 -10.36 2.55
N ALA A 147 -5.45 -9.03 2.55
CA ALA A 147 -6.10 -8.14 3.50
C ALA A 147 -7.63 -8.20 3.38
N HIS A 148 -8.14 -8.04 2.16
CA HIS A 148 -9.59 -8.02 1.92
C HIS A 148 -10.22 -9.41 2.02
N CYS A 149 -9.41 -10.49 2.02
CA CYS A 149 -9.89 -11.85 2.25
C CYS A 149 -10.56 -12.04 3.62
N PHE A 150 -10.33 -11.12 4.56
CA PHE A 150 -10.98 -11.17 5.87
C PHE A 150 -12.29 -10.38 5.93
N TYR A 151 -12.60 -9.54 4.92
CA TYR A 151 -13.73 -8.62 5.02
C TYR A 151 -14.51 -8.24 3.74
N GLY A 152 -14.55 -9.11 2.73
CA GLY A 152 -15.41 -8.93 1.55
C GLY A 152 -14.86 -9.50 0.24
N LEU A 153 -13.63 -10.00 0.25
CA LEU A 153 -13.03 -10.75 -0.86
C LEU A 153 -12.97 -12.23 -0.51
N ASN A 154 -13.36 -13.11 -1.42
CA ASN A 154 -13.21 -14.55 -1.27
C ASN A 154 -12.78 -15.17 -2.61
N LEU A 155 -12.41 -16.44 -2.58
CA LEU A 155 -11.90 -17.11 -3.77
C LEU A 155 -12.91 -17.10 -4.93
N LEU A 156 -14.21 -17.23 -4.64
CA LEU A 156 -15.24 -17.30 -5.69
C LEU A 156 -15.48 -15.93 -6.36
N ASN A 157 -15.58 -14.86 -5.56
CA ASN A 157 -15.89 -13.53 -6.10
C ASN A 157 -14.67 -12.81 -6.68
N MET A 158 -13.45 -13.15 -6.23
CA MET A 158 -12.21 -12.56 -6.73
C MET A 158 -11.85 -13.06 -8.13
N MET A 159 -11.99 -14.36 -8.39
CA MET A 159 -11.46 -14.99 -9.59
C MET A 159 -11.97 -14.38 -10.90
N PRO A 160 -13.26 -14.05 -11.06
CA PRO A 160 -13.73 -13.35 -12.27
C PRO A 160 -13.02 -12.00 -12.47
N CYS A 161 -12.94 -11.17 -11.42
CA CYS A 161 -12.28 -9.87 -11.47
C CYS A 161 -10.76 -9.98 -11.71
N PHE A 162 -10.12 -11.03 -11.20
CA PHE A 162 -8.69 -11.26 -11.37
C PHE A 162 -8.33 -11.79 -12.76
N LEU A 163 -9.12 -12.73 -13.30
CA LEU A 163 -8.81 -13.40 -14.57
C LEU A 163 -9.21 -12.59 -15.80
N MET A 164 -10.33 -11.87 -15.76
CA MET A 164 -10.82 -11.16 -16.95
C MET A 164 -9.86 -10.09 -17.50
N PRO A 165 -9.11 -9.32 -16.67
CA PRO A 165 -8.12 -8.37 -17.17
C PRO A 165 -6.98 -8.99 -18.01
N PHE A 166 -6.71 -10.30 -17.89
CA PHE A 166 -5.76 -10.96 -18.80
C PHE A 166 -6.20 -10.90 -20.26
N LEU A 167 -7.52 -10.86 -20.53
CA LEU A 167 -8.04 -10.62 -21.87
C LEU A 167 -7.66 -9.24 -22.38
N TYR A 168 -7.77 -8.21 -21.55
CA TYR A 168 -7.34 -6.85 -21.88
C TYR A 168 -5.83 -6.81 -22.16
N LEU A 169 -5.01 -7.44 -21.29
CA LEU A 169 -3.56 -7.50 -21.48
C LEU A 169 -3.19 -8.20 -22.78
N LYS A 170 -3.87 -9.32 -23.10
CA LYS A 170 -3.66 -10.06 -24.35
C LYS A 170 -4.02 -9.22 -25.58
N ILE A 171 -5.17 -8.54 -25.57
CA ILE A 171 -5.62 -7.69 -26.68
C ILE A 171 -4.67 -6.50 -26.90
N LYS A 172 -4.13 -5.95 -25.81
CA LYS A 172 -3.19 -4.82 -25.85
C LYS A 172 -1.73 -5.25 -26.02
N ASN A 173 -1.45 -6.55 -26.17
CA ASN A 173 -0.09 -7.12 -26.27
C ASN A 173 0.83 -6.67 -25.13
N LEU A 174 0.30 -6.62 -23.91
CA LEU A 174 1.04 -6.25 -22.69
C LEU A 174 1.58 -7.50 -22.01
N GLN A 175 2.77 -7.37 -21.41
CA GLN A 175 3.37 -8.47 -20.64
C GLN A 175 2.55 -8.74 -19.38
N PHE A 176 2.25 -10.02 -19.12
CA PHE A 176 1.39 -10.40 -18.00
C PHE A 176 2.03 -10.16 -16.64
N ASN A 177 3.31 -10.53 -16.45
CA ASN A 177 3.96 -10.40 -15.14
C ASN A 177 4.13 -8.92 -14.74
N GLU A 178 4.62 -8.07 -15.66
CA GLU A 178 4.76 -6.63 -15.44
C GLU A 178 3.44 -5.96 -15.02
N ASN A 179 2.30 -6.41 -15.57
CA ASN A 179 0.98 -5.84 -15.33
C ASN A 179 0.11 -6.63 -14.33
N LEU A 180 0.65 -7.66 -13.69
CA LEU A 180 -0.11 -8.55 -12.81
C LEU A 180 -0.73 -7.79 -11.63
N HIS A 181 -0.05 -6.75 -11.14
CA HIS A 181 -0.54 -5.88 -10.07
C HIS A 181 -1.86 -5.20 -10.44
N VAL A 182 -2.09 -4.88 -11.73
CA VAL A 182 -3.35 -4.32 -12.21
C VAL A 182 -4.48 -5.34 -12.07
N CYS A 183 -4.24 -6.61 -12.45
CA CYS A 183 -5.21 -7.68 -12.27
C CYS A 183 -5.56 -7.88 -10.79
N MET A 184 -4.56 -7.84 -9.90
CA MET A 184 -4.75 -7.92 -8.45
C MET A 184 -5.55 -6.72 -7.91
N PHE A 185 -5.28 -5.50 -8.39
CA PHE A 185 -5.99 -4.33 -7.90
C PHE A 185 -7.48 -4.29 -8.32
N ILE A 186 -7.82 -4.85 -9.49
CA ILE A 186 -9.21 -4.94 -9.97
C ILE A 186 -10.09 -5.83 -9.08
N THR A 187 -9.49 -6.74 -8.31
CA THR A 187 -10.22 -7.56 -7.32
C THR A 187 -10.95 -6.74 -6.25
N CYS A 188 -10.69 -5.43 -6.13
CA CYS A 188 -11.48 -4.56 -5.26
C CYS A 188 -12.98 -4.51 -5.59
N PHE A 189 -13.38 -4.90 -6.81
CA PHE A 189 -14.78 -5.01 -7.25
C PHE A 189 -15.42 -6.38 -6.93
N SER A 190 -14.73 -7.26 -6.21
CA SER A 190 -15.25 -8.57 -5.80
C SER A 190 -16.61 -8.50 -5.06
N PRO A 191 -16.92 -7.50 -4.21
CA PRO A 191 -18.24 -7.38 -3.61
C PRO A 191 -19.35 -7.20 -4.66
N PHE A 192 -19.12 -6.42 -5.73
CA PHE A 192 -20.07 -6.32 -6.84
C PHE A 192 -20.33 -7.69 -7.47
N VAL A 193 -19.30 -8.49 -7.71
CA VAL A 193 -19.47 -9.85 -8.24
C VAL A 193 -20.37 -10.69 -7.34
N SER A 194 -20.10 -10.70 -6.03
CA SER A 194 -20.93 -11.47 -5.09
C SER A 194 -22.37 -10.95 -4.96
N GLU A 195 -22.59 -9.63 -5.00
CA GLU A 195 -23.93 -9.05 -4.97
C GLU A 195 -24.70 -9.37 -6.26
N LEU A 196 -24.07 -9.22 -7.42
CA LEU A 196 -24.69 -9.51 -8.72
C LEU A 196 -25.05 -10.99 -8.89
N LEU A 197 -24.20 -11.89 -8.37
CA LEU A 197 -24.45 -13.34 -8.43
C LEU A 197 -25.56 -13.79 -7.48
N PHE A 198 -25.55 -13.31 -6.23
CA PHE A 198 -26.36 -13.90 -5.17
C PHE A 198 -27.57 -13.06 -4.75
N ARG A 199 -27.55 -11.73 -4.83
CA ARG A 199 -28.59 -10.89 -4.21
C ARG A 199 -29.32 -9.97 -5.18
N TYR A 200 -28.59 -9.26 -6.03
CA TYR A 200 -29.10 -8.19 -6.89
C TYR A 200 -30.27 -8.62 -7.77
N THR A 201 -30.20 -9.82 -8.35
CA THR A 201 -31.27 -10.35 -9.23
C THR A 201 -32.34 -11.15 -8.50
N GLN A 202 -32.17 -11.41 -7.20
CA GLN A 202 -33.09 -12.21 -6.38
C GLN A 202 -34.04 -11.37 -5.54
N GLY A 203 -33.66 -10.13 -5.21
CA GLY A 203 -34.45 -9.26 -4.35
C GLY A 203 -34.76 -9.92 -3.00
N ASP A 204 -36.04 -9.94 -2.62
CA ASP A 204 -36.51 -10.47 -1.33
C ASP A 204 -36.40 -12.00 -1.19
N SER A 205 -36.11 -12.73 -2.27
CA SER A 205 -35.95 -14.19 -2.24
C SER A 205 -34.58 -14.68 -1.76
N PHE A 206 -33.65 -13.75 -1.48
CA PHE A 206 -32.32 -14.07 -1.00
C PHE A 206 -32.35 -14.68 0.42
N VAL A 207 -31.80 -15.88 0.57
CA VAL A 207 -31.62 -16.55 1.86
C VAL A 207 -30.12 -16.73 2.12
N ALA A 208 -29.62 -16.13 3.19
CA ALA A 208 -28.21 -16.24 3.57
C ALA A 208 -27.81 -17.71 3.78
N GLY A 209 -26.66 -18.11 3.23
CA GLY A 209 -26.13 -19.47 3.32
C GLY A 209 -26.68 -20.47 2.29
N ARG A 210 -27.54 -20.03 1.35
CA ARG A 210 -27.93 -20.83 0.17
C ARG A 210 -27.38 -20.19 -1.09
N ALA A 211 -26.61 -20.95 -1.87
CA ALA A 211 -26.14 -20.54 -3.18
C ALA A 211 -27.26 -20.70 -4.23
N SER A 212 -28.21 -19.77 -4.24
CA SER A 212 -29.12 -19.60 -5.38
C SER A 212 -28.38 -18.83 -6.47
N LEU A 213 -28.17 -19.45 -7.62
CA LEU A 213 -27.62 -18.79 -8.81
C LEU A 213 -28.75 -18.63 -9.83
N THR A 214 -28.97 -17.41 -10.31
CA THR A 214 -29.93 -17.14 -11.39
C THR A 214 -29.18 -16.92 -12.69
N VAL A 215 -29.74 -17.38 -13.82
CA VAL A 215 -29.16 -17.15 -15.15
C VAL A 215 -28.94 -15.65 -15.40
N LYS A 216 -29.89 -14.81 -14.98
CA LYS A 216 -29.80 -13.34 -15.08
C LYS A 216 -28.62 -12.79 -14.27
N GLY A 217 -28.40 -13.29 -13.04
CA GLY A 217 -27.30 -12.86 -12.18
C GLY A 217 -25.93 -13.23 -12.76
N VAL A 218 -25.82 -14.44 -13.31
CA VAL A 218 -24.60 -14.90 -14.00
C VAL A 218 -24.29 -14.04 -15.23
N LEU A 219 -25.28 -13.82 -16.11
CA LEU A 219 -25.10 -13.00 -17.32
C LEU A 219 -24.70 -11.55 -16.98
N LEU A 220 -25.36 -10.95 -15.99
CA LEU A 220 -25.06 -9.60 -15.52
C LEU A 220 -23.64 -9.52 -14.94
N THR A 221 -23.24 -10.52 -14.15
CA THR A 221 -21.89 -10.62 -13.60
C THR A 221 -20.84 -10.76 -14.70
N CYS A 222 -21.08 -11.61 -15.71
CA CYS A 222 -20.17 -11.75 -16.84
C CYS A 222 -20.00 -10.42 -17.59
N GLY A 223 -21.10 -9.72 -17.90
CA GLY A 223 -21.07 -8.41 -18.53
C GLY A 223 -20.32 -7.37 -17.70
N PHE A 224 -20.59 -7.31 -16.40
CA PHE A 224 -19.92 -6.44 -15.45
C PHE A 224 -18.40 -6.64 -15.44
N VAL A 225 -17.95 -7.89 -15.29
CA VAL A 225 -16.54 -8.23 -15.18
C VAL A 225 -15.79 -7.92 -16.48
N VAL A 226 -16.42 -8.12 -17.64
CA VAL A 226 -15.86 -7.70 -18.95
C VAL A 226 -15.69 -6.18 -19.00
N ILE A 227 -16.70 -5.40 -18.63
CA ILE A 227 -16.61 -3.93 -18.64
C ILE A 227 -15.47 -3.45 -17.74
N ILE A 228 -15.44 -3.92 -16.49
CA ILE A 228 -14.41 -3.55 -15.51
C ILE A 228 -13.00 -3.91 -16.01
N ALA A 229 -12.82 -5.07 -16.65
CA ALA A 229 -11.52 -5.51 -17.14
C ALA A 229 -10.89 -4.56 -18.15
N PHE A 230 -11.68 -3.81 -18.91
CA PHE A 230 -11.17 -2.83 -19.89
C PHE A 230 -11.15 -1.41 -19.33
N VAL A 231 -12.14 -1.03 -18.53
CA VAL A 231 -12.28 0.33 -18.00
C VAL A 231 -11.28 0.58 -16.86
N ALA A 232 -11.11 -0.38 -15.94
CA ALA A 232 -10.28 -0.18 -14.77
C ALA A 232 -8.79 0.10 -15.09
N PRO A 233 -8.12 -0.65 -15.99
CA PRO A 233 -6.75 -0.31 -16.38
C PRO A 233 -6.64 1.08 -17.04
N ALA A 234 -7.65 1.50 -17.80
CA ALA A 234 -7.63 2.76 -18.55
C ALA A 234 -7.71 4.01 -17.66
N ILE A 235 -8.32 3.92 -16.47
CA ILE A 235 -8.49 5.07 -15.56
C ILE A 235 -7.23 5.31 -14.70
N LEU A 236 -6.40 4.28 -14.47
CA LEU A 236 -5.22 4.36 -13.58
C LEU A 236 -4.24 5.51 -13.90
N PRO A 237 -3.89 5.80 -15.17
CA PRO A 237 -3.00 6.91 -15.50
C PRO A 237 -3.60 8.28 -15.15
N GLY A 238 -4.92 8.43 -15.36
CA GLY A 238 -5.65 9.66 -15.03
C GLY A 238 -5.64 9.94 -13.52
N ALA A 239 -5.90 8.91 -12.71
CA ALA A 239 -5.81 9.03 -11.26
C ALA A 239 -4.40 9.43 -10.79
N LYS A 240 -3.34 8.83 -11.37
CA LYS A 240 -1.95 9.17 -11.05
C LYS A 240 -1.64 10.63 -11.36
N ALA A 241 -2.18 11.15 -12.47
CA ALA A 241 -2.01 12.55 -12.85
C ALA A 241 -2.66 13.50 -11.86
N TRP A 242 -3.86 13.19 -11.35
CA TRP A 242 -4.57 14.06 -10.42
C TRP A 242 -3.86 14.23 -9.07
N HIS A 243 -3.27 13.16 -8.53
CA HIS A 243 -2.55 13.22 -7.24
C HIS A 243 -1.02 13.33 -7.39
N LYS A 244 -0.49 13.47 -8.62
CA LYS A 244 0.93 13.67 -8.95
C LYS A 244 1.91 12.66 -8.31
N GLY A 245 1.45 11.45 -7.96
CA GLY A 245 2.28 10.45 -7.27
C GLY A 245 2.46 10.63 -5.75
N TYR A 246 1.78 11.59 -5.10
CA TYR A 246 1.81 11.74 -3.63
C TYR A 246 0.94 10.73 -2.87
N ASN A 247 -0.01 10.08 -3.56
CA ASN A 247 -0.80 8.99 -3.02
C ASN A 247 -0.29 7.66 -3.60
N LEU A 248 0.10 6.73 -2.73
CA LEU A 248 0.54 5.40 -3.14
C LEU A 248 -0.65 4.52 -3.58
N TYR A 249 -1.85 4.73 -3.00
CA TYR A 249 -3.10 4.03 -3.39
C TYR A 249 -3.74 4.64 -4.64
N ASN A 250 -3.01 4.71 -5.75
CA ASN A 250 -3.52 5.22 -7.04
C ASN A 250 -4.81 4.50 -7.48
N GLY A 251 -4.82 3.17 -7.38
CA GLY A 251 -6.00 2.35 -7.67
C GLY A 251 -7.21 2.68 -6.79
N GLY A 252 -6.99 3.14 -5.54
CA GLY A 252 -8.08 3.56 -4.66
C GLY A 252 -8.86 4.75 -5.22
N LEU A 253 -8.18 5.78 -5.73
CA LEU A 253 -8.84 6.93 -6.34
C LEU A 253 -9.56 6.55 -7.64
N ALA A 254 -8.86 5.85 -8.54
CA ALA A 254 -9.39 5.42 -9.83
C ALA A 254 -10.66 4.56 -9.66
N TYR A 255 -10.56 3.52 -8.83
CA TYR A 255 -11.62 2.54 -8.66
C TYR A 255 -12.72 3.03 -7.72
N GLY A 256 -12.42 3.99 -6.84
CA GLY A 256 -13.44 4.67 -6.04
C GLY A 256 -14.41 5.48 -6.89
N ILE A 257 -13.90 6.26 -7.86
CA ILE A 257 -14.75 7.01 -8.79
C ILE A 257 -15.55 6.06 -9.69
N LEU A 258 -14.90 5.01 -10.20
CA LEU A 258 -15.57 4.00 -11.01
C LEU A 258 -16.65 3.24 -10.20
N GLY A 259 -16.34 2.84 -8.96
CA GLY A 259 -17.26 2.18 -8.04
C GLY A 259 -18.44 3.06 -7.66
N PHE A 260 -18.22 4.36 -7.45
CA PHE A 260 -19.28 5.35 -7.27
C PHE A 260 -20.22 5.38 -8.48
N LEU A 261 -19.69 5.49 -9.70
CA LEU A 261 -20.48 5.49 -10.93
C LEU A 261 -21.33 4.21 -11.06
N ILE A 262 -20.71 3.05 -10.86
CA ILE A 262 -21.37 1.74 -11.00
C ILE A 262 -22.45 1.57 -9.94
N TYR A 263 -22.14 1.89 -8.68
CA TYR A 263 -23.11 1.79 -7.59
C TYR A 263 -24.30 2.71 -7.83
N ASN A 264 -24.05 3.96 -8.19
CA ASN A 264 -25.12 4.91 -8.50
C ASN A 264 -25.99 4.40 -9.66
N PHE A 265 -25.38 3.90 -10.73
CA PHE A 265 -26.11 3.35 -11.86
C PHE A 265 -26.96 2.13 -11.48
N LEU A 266 -26.38 1.12 -10.82
CA LEU A 266 -27.06 -0.14 -10.51
C LEU A 266 -28.10 -0.02 -9.40
N TYR A 267 -27.86 0.82 -8.38
CA TYR A 267 -28.75 0.88 -7.22
C TYR A 267 -29.62 2.13 -7.23
N THR A 268 -29.02 3.31 -7.31
CA THR A 268 -29.76 4.58 -7.21
C THR A 268 -30.62 4.83 -8.44
N THR A 269 -30.04 4.75 -9.64
CA THR A 269 -30.72 5.07 -10.90
C THR A 269 -31.75 4.01 -11.28
N MET A 270 -31.48 2.73 -11.00
CA MET A 270 -32.43 1.63 -11.25
C MET A 270 -33.48 1.45 -10.14
N GLY A 271 -33.41 2.23 -9.05
CA GLY A 271 -34.34 2.14 -7.93
C GLY A 271 -34.22 0.85 -7.10
N VAL A 272 -33.06 0.19 -7.12
CA VAL A 272 -32.80 -1.03 -6.34
C VAL A 272 -32.28 -0.64 -4.94
N PRO A 273 -32.85 -1.19 -3.85
CA PRO A 273 -32.38 -0.90 -2.50
C PRO A 273 -30.90 -1.21 -2.32
N SER A 274 -30.19 -0.31 -1.64
CA SER A 274 -28.77 -0.50 -1.32
C SER A 274 -28.53 -1.81 -0.56
N PRO A 275 -27.40 -2.50 -0.83
CA PRO A 275 -27.10 -3.77 -0.21
C PRO A 275 -26.87 -3.57 1.29
N LYS A 276 -27.52 -4.40 2.11
CA LYS A 276 -27.34 -4.41 3.56
C LYS A 276 -26.23 -5.37 3.95
N ARG A 277 -25.55 -5.06 5.06
CA ARG A 277 -24.56 -5.96 5.67
C ARG A 277 -25.25 -7.21 6.17
N LEU A 278 -24.62 -8.36 5.94
CA LEU A 278 -25.06 -9.62 6.53
C LEU A 278 -24.66 -9.66 7.99
N ILE A 279 -25.65 -9.91 8.86
CA ILE A 279 -25.42 -10.15 10.27
C ILE A 279 -25.86 -11.60 10.53
N VAL A 280 -24.91 -12.41 10.96
CA VAL A 280 -25.12 -13.83 11.25
C VAL A 280 -24.85 -14.03 12.74
N VAL A 281 -25.75 -14.76 13.42
CA VAL A 281 -25.52 -15.15 14.81
C VAL A 281 -24.50 -16.28 14.83
N ASN A 282 -23.35 -16.03 15.44
CA ASN A 282 -22.25 -16.97 15.55
C ASN A 282 -21.91 -17.16 17.02
N THR A 283 -22.36 -18.28 17.60
CA THR A 283 -22.25 -18.56 19.03
C THR A 283 -20.80 -18.66 19.50
N VAL A 284 -19.90 -19.18 18.66
CA VAL A 284 -18.46 -19.22 18.97
C VAL A 284 -17.91 -17.80 18.99
N TYR A 285 -18.24 -16.99 17.99
CA TYR A 285 -17.78 -15.60 17.94
C TYR A 285 -18.29 -14.77 19.12
N ASP A 286 -19.54 -14.96 19.51
CA ASP A 286 -20.13 -14.32 20.69
C ASP A 286 -19.47 -14.80 21.99
N HIS A 287 -19.13 -16.10 22.11
CA HIS A 287 -18.42 -16.65 23.26
C HIS A 287 -17.05 -16.01 23.48
N PHE A 288 -16.33 -15.71 22.39
CA PHE A 288 -15.06 -14.98 22.43
C PHE A 288 -15.23 -13.44 22.51
N GLY A 289 -16.42 -12.94 22.86
CA GLY A 289 -16.68 -11.50 23.03
C GLY A 289 -16.53 -10.70 21.74
N ARG A 290 -16.76 -11.33 20.58
CA ARG A 290 -16.60 -10.74 19.24
C ARG A 290 -15.22 -10.13 18.98
N SER A 291 -14.18 -10.65 19.63
CA SER A 291 -12.83 -10.17 19.48
C SER A 291 -11.77 -11.25 19.75
N TYR A 292 -10.84 -11.42 18.82
CA TYR A 292 -9.73 -12.38 18.96
C TYR A 292 -8.40 -11.71 19.28
N GLY A 293 -8.40 -10.73 20.20
CA GLY A 293 -7.23 -9.87 20.45
C GLY A 293 -5.97 -10.62 20.89
N THR A 294 -6.09 -11.60 21.78
CA THR A 294 -4.94 -12.40 22.24
C THR A 294 -4.31 -13.18 21.10
N PHE A 295 -5.13 -13.89 20.31
CA PHE A 295 -4.68 -14.64 19.14
C PHE A 295 -4.04 -13.71 18.10
N ALA A 296 -4.68 -12.57 17.81
CA ALA A 296 -4.19 -11.57 16.85
C ALA A 296 -2.80 -11.07 17.21
N ASN A 297 -2.61 -10.66 18.46
CA ASN A 297 -1.33 -10.11 18.92
C ASN A 297 -0.21 -11.14 18.84
N ILE A 298 -0.43 -12.37 19.30
CA ILE A 298 0.57 -13.43 19.21
C ILE A 298 0.91 -13.72 17.75
N TYR A 299 -0.11 -13.88 16.90
CA TYR A 299 0.06 -14.17 15.48
C TYR A 299 0.88 -13.09 14.76
N PHE A 300 0.50 -11.81 14.89
CA PHE A 300 1.15 -10.72 14.19
C PHE A 300 2.55 -10.41 14.75
N VAL A 301 2.76 -10.50 16.07
CA VAL A 301 4.11 -10.34 16.65
C VAL A 301 5.06 -11.40 16.11
N LEU A 302 4.62 -12.67 16.06
CA LEU A 302 5.43 -13.75 15.48
C LEU A 302 5.71 -13.50 13.99
N LEU A 303 4.69 -13.12 13.21
CA LEU A 303 4.82 -12.84 11.79
C LEU A 303 5.80 -11.70 11.50
N PHE A 304 5.65 -10.56 12.18
CA PHE A 304 6.50 -9.39 11.96
C PHE A 304 7.92 -9.61 12.47
N THR A 305 8.09 -10.32 13.59
CA THR A 305 9.42 -10.71 14.07
C THR A 305 10.09 -11.66 13.06
N ALA A 306 9.35 -12.59 12.46
CA ALA A 306 9.86 -13.45 11.40
C ALA A 306 10.30 -12.63 10.16
N CYS A 307 9.55 -11.59 9.77
CA CYS A 307 9.99 -10.68 8.70
C CYS A 307 11.30 -9.96 9.05
N ILE A 308 11.43 -9.43 10.27
CA ILE A 308 12.67 -8.76 10.72
C ILE A 308 13.85 -9.74 10.69
N MET A 309 13.68 -10.94 11.25
CA MET A 309 14.73 -11.96 11.28
C MET A 309 15.12 -12.40 9.87
N ALA A 310 14.15 -12.69 9.00
CA ALA A 310 14.40 -13.07 7.61
C ALA A 310 15.15 -11.97 6.84
N GLY A 311 14.73 -10.71 6.99
CA GLY A 311 15.43 -9.57 6.41
C GLY A 311 16.88 -9.47 6.91
N TRP A 312 17.09 -9.64 8.22
CA TRP A 312 18.42 -9.62 8.84
C TRP A 312 19.33 -10.74 8.36
N PHE A 313 18.84 -11.97 8.26
CA PHE A 313 19.62 -13.07 7.71
C PHE A 313 19.97 -12.83 6.23
N LEU A 314 19.00 -12.37 5.41
CA LEU A 314 19.21 -12.10 3.99
C LEU A 314 20.11 -10.88 3.71
N ASN A 315 20.27 -9.98 4.68
CA ASN A 315 21.17 -8.83 4.62
C ASN A 315 22.58 -9.12 5.19
N GLY A 316 22.96 -10.39 5.34
CA GLY A 316 24.28 -10.75 5.88
C GLY A 316 24.44 -10.46 7.37
N ARG A 317 23.34 -10.59 8.14
CA ARG A 317 23.28 -10.30 9.59
C ARG A 317 23.68 -8.86 9.92
N SER A 318 23.28 -7.91 9.07
CA SER A 318 23.49 -6.47 9.26
C SER A 318 22.15 -5.73 9.17
N ILE A 319 22.03 -4.62 9.90
CA ILE A 319 20.90 -3.67 9.84
C ILE A 319 21.26 -2.41 9.04
N GLU A 320 22.48 -2.36 8.49
CA GLU A 320 22.95 -1.21 7.73
C GLU A 320 22.05 -0.95 6.51
N GLY A 321 21.75 0.33 6.30
CA GLY A 321 20.86 0.80 5.23
C GLY A 321 19.40 0.99 5.67
N LEU A 322 18.99 0.43 6.81
CA LEU A 322 17.65 0.70 7.36
C LEU A 322 17.49 2.16 7.81
N GLU A 323 18.55 2.73 8.40
CA GLU A 323 18.56 4.15 8.77
C GLU A 323 18.42 5.06 7.54
N VAL A 324 19.13 4.75 6.45
CA VAL A 324 19.05 5.51 5.20
C VAL A 324 17.64 5.42 4.60
N LEU A 325 17.03 4.23 4.61
CA LEU A 325 15.64 4.03 4.19
C LEU A 325 14.68 4.93 4.98
N PHE A 326 14.90 5.07 6.29
CA PHE A 326 14.05 5.88 7.17
C PHE A 326 14.15 7.39 6.95
N HIS A 327 15.11 7.85 6.14
CA HIS A 327 15.27 9.25 5.75
C HIS A 327 14.79 9.53 4.32
N ASP A 328 14.44 8.51 3.54
CA ASP A 328 13.89 8.67 2.19
C ASP A 328 12.50 9.33 2.26
N THR A 329 12.22 10.29 1.37
CA THR A 329 10.90 10.96 1.37
C THR A 329 9.76 10.04 0.96
N GLY A 330 10.06 8.90 0.32
CA GLY A 330 9.08 7.94 -0.17
C GLY A 330 8.33 8.40 -1.43
N TYR A 331 8.61 9.60 -1.94
CA TYR A 331 7.97 10.12 -3.14
C TYR A 331 8.51 9.45 -4.40
N GLN A 332 7.62 8.70 -5.08
CA GLN A 332 7.95 7.93 -6.29
C GLN A 332 9.20 7.05 -6.13
N SER A 333 9.37 6.47 -4.93
CA SER A 333 10.57 5.75 -4.53
C SER A 333 10.34 4.24 -4.57
N ASN A 334 11.23 3.51 -5.24
CA ASN A 334 11.27 2.04 -5.22
C ASN A 334 12.35 1.58 -4.23
N PHE A 335 11.94 1.20 -3.02
CA PHE A 335 12.88 0.83 -1.96
C PHE A 335 13.62 -0.47 -2.27
N ALA A 336 12.98 -1.42 -2.95
CA ALA A 336 13.62 -2.66 -3.34
C ALA A 336 14.81 -2.43 -4.28
N GLN A 337 14.66 -1.52 -5.24
CA GLN A 337 15.74 -1.17 -6.17
C GLN A 337 16.83 -0.33 -5.50
N LYS A 338 16.48 0.59 -4.60
CA LYS A 338 17.46 1.46 -3.92
C LYS A 338 18.23 0.76 -2.80
N TYR A 339 17.54 0.00 -1.96
CA TYR A 339 18.08 -0.53 -0.69
C TYR A 339 18.09 -2.07 -0.65
N GLY A 340 17.45 -2.73 -1.61
CA GLY A 340 17.32 -4.19 -1.65
C GLY A 340 16.12 -4.70 -0.85
N MET A 341 15.52 -5.80 -1.32
CA MET A 341 14.39 -6.42 -0.62
C MET A 341 14.63 -6.88 0.82
N PRO A 342 15.85 -7.30 1.25
CA PRO A 342 16.09 -7.64 2.65
C PRO A 342 15.79 -6.47 3.61
N ILE A 343 16.16 -5.25 3.24
CA ILE A 343 15.91 -4.05 4.05
C ILE A 343 14.41 -3.71 4.03
N CYS A 344 13.74 -3.82 2.88
CA CYS A 344 12.29 -3.68 2.78
C CYS A 344 11.54 -4.66 3.68
N LEU A 345 12.04 -5.88 3.84
CA LEU A 345 11.43 -6.91 4.69
C LEU A 345 11.56 -6.57 6.18
N MET A 346 12.72 -6.04 6.61
CA MET A 346 12.87 -5.49 7.96
C MET A 346 11.90 -4.32 8.19
N ASN A 347 11.83 -3.38 7.25
CA ASN A 347 10.89 -2.25 7.32
C ASN A 347 9.44 -2.73 7.44
N THR A 348 9.05 -3.74 6.67
CA THR A 348 7.72 -4.38 6.76
C THR A 348 7.42 -4.88 8.17
N GLY A 349 8.40 -5.52 8.83
CA GLY A 349 8.21 -6.02 10.19
C GLY A 349 8.15 -4.90 11.24
N PHE A 350 9.08 -3.93 11.22
CA PHE A 350 9.04 -2.79 12.15
C PHE A 350 7.78 -1.94 11.98
N TYR A 351 7.40 -1.67 10.74
CA TYR A 351 6.17 -0.95 10.40
C TYR A 351 4.93 -1.73 10.85
N GLY A 352 4.89 -3.05 10.62
CA GLY A 352 3.80 -3.91 11.07
C GLY A 352 3.62 -3.89 12.59
N LEU A 353 4.72 -3.96 13.35
CA LEU A 353 4.69 -3.86 14.81
C LEU A 353 4.19 -2.48 15.28
N LEU A 354 4.63 -1.40 14.64
CA LEU A 354 4.13 -0.05 14.93
C LEU A 354 2.63 0.06 14.66
N PHE A 355 2.15 -0.46 13.54
CA PHE A 355 0.73 -0.43 13.20
C PHE A 355 -0.11 -1.29 14.16
N LEU A 356 0.38 -2.48 14.52
CA LEU A 356 -0.26 -3.32 15.53
C LEU A 356 -0.34 -2.61 16.89
N LEU A 357 0.72 -1.92 17.31
CA LEU A 357 0.73 -1.10 18.52
C LEU A 357 -0.33 0.00 18.44
N TYR A 358 -0.39 0.73 17.33
CA TYR A 358 -1.39 1.78 17.10
C TYR A 358 -2.82 1.25 17.26
N ILE A 359 -3.15 0.10 16.64
CA ILE A 359 -4.48 -0.51 16.74
C ILE A 359 -4.81 -0.91 18.18
N ASN A 360 -3.87 -1.53 18.90
CA ASN A 360 -4.08 -1.87 20.31
C ASN A 360 -4.29 -0.64 21.19
N LEU A 361 -3.55 0.45 20.95
CA LEU A 361 -3.74 1.71 21.67
C LEU A 361 -5.12 2.31 21.35
N ALA A 362 -5.50 2.37 20.07
CA ALA A 362 -6.81 2.88 19.66
C ALA A 362 -7.96 2.11 20.34
N MET A 363 -7.88 0.78 20.40
CA MET A 363 -8.87 -0.06 21.08
C MET A 363 -8.84 0.06 22.60
N ARG A 364 -7.68 0.34 23.20
CA ARG A 364 -7.56 0.52 24.65
C ARG A 364 -8.10 1.88 25.11
N PHE A 365 -7.93 2.92 24.31
CA PHE A 365 -8.35 4.28 24.65
C PHE A 365 -9.77 4.63 24.19
N SER A 366 -10.34 3.87 23.26
CA SER A 366 -11.71 4.12 22.78
C SER A 366 -12.49 2.83 22.64
N GLU A 367 -13.72 2.83 23.16
CA GLU A 367 -14.65 1.72 22.98
C GLU A 367 -15.17 1.71 21.53
N GLY A 368 -15.23 0.53 20.91
CA GLY A 368 -15.61 0.40 19.51
C GLY A 368 -15.38 -1.00 18.97
N ALA A 369 -14.66 -1.12 17.85
CA ALA A 369 -14.39 -2.41 17.21
C ALA A 369 -13.28 -3.18 17.95
N GLY A 370 -13.47 -4.49 18.10
CA GLY A 370 -12.42 -5.41 18.54
C GLY A 370 -11.56 -5.92 17.38
N PHE A 371 -10.68 -6.89 17.68
CA PHE A 371 -10.00 -7.71 16.68
C PHE A 371 -10.96 -8.65 15.93
N THR A 372 -11.65 -8.08 14.94
CA THR A 372 -12.56 -8.72 13.98
C THR A 372 -11.83 -9.09 12.69
N GLY A 373 -12.48 -9.81 11.75
CA GLY A 373 -11.89 -10.09 10.43
C GLY A 373 -11.40 -8.81 9.73
N PRO A 374 -12.22 -7.75 9.64
CA PRO A 374 -11.81 -6.45 9.15
C PRO A 374 -10.53 -5.90 9.81
N THR A 375 -10.41 -5.96 11.14
CA THR A 375 -9.21 -5.53 11.87
C THR A 375 -7.96 -6.34 11.48
N PHE A 376 -8.09 -7.66 11.28
CA PHE A 376 -6.96 -8.47 10.79
C PHE A 376 -6.55 -8.05 9.37
N GLY A 377 -7.54 -7.85 8.50
CA GLY A 377 -7.28 -7.48 7.13
C GLY A 377 -6.58 -6.13 7.00
N ILE A 378 -6.96 -5.10 7.78
CA ILE A 378 -6.31 -3.78 7.69
C ILE A 378 -4.85 -3.80 8.13
N ILE A 379 -4.46 -4.72 9.02
CA ILE A 379 -3.05 -4.87 9.42
C ILE A 379 -2.23 -5.33 8.23
N PHE A 380 -2.75 -6.26 7.41
CA PHE A 380 -2.12 -6.64 6.14
C PHE A 380 -2.20 -5.52 5.08
N ALA A 381 -3.32 -4.79 4.99
CA ALA A 381 -3.47 -3.68 4.06
C ALA A 381 -2.49 -2.54 4.33
N ALA A 382 -2.11 -2.32 5.59
CA ALA A 382 -1.12 -1.33 5.95
C ALA A 382 0.28 -1.69 5.39
N LEU A 383 0.58 -2.97 5.16
CA LEU A 383 1.90 -3.43 4.65
C LEU A 383 2.08 -3.18 3.16
N THR A 384 1.01 -2.83 2.43
CA THR A 384 0.96 -2.78 0.97
C THR A 384 2.14 -2.03 0.34
N PHE A 385 2.63 -0.96 0.94
CA PHE A 385 3.66 -0.11 0.34
C PHE A 385 4.96 -0.01 1.15
N THR A 386 5.22 -0.94 2.06
CA THR A 386 6.46 -0.96 2.86
C THR A 386 7.72 -1.23 2.04
N ALA A 387 7.57 -1.75 0.82
CA ALA A 387 8.66 -1.91 -0.16
C ALA A 387 8.71 -0.79 -1.22
N MET A 388 7.82 0.21 -1.15
CA MET A 388 7.70 1.30 -2.13
C MET A 388 7.14 2.58 -1.50
N GLY A 389 8.00 3.32 -0.80
CA GLY A 389 7.71 4.66 -0.31
C GLY A 389 7.26 4.76 1.13
N GLN A 390 6.74 3.68 1.75
CA GLN A 390 6.23 3.73 3.12
C GLN A 390 7.23 3.18 4.15
N HIS A 391 7.47 3.94 5.23
CA HIS A 391 8.29 3.49 6.36
C HIS A 391 7.83 4.12 7.68
N VAL A 392 8.44 3.70 8.79
CA VAL A 392 8.05 4.14 10.14
C VAL A 392 8.04 5.67 10.29
N SER A 393 9.11 6.35 9.86
CA SER A 393 9.28 7.79 10.07
C SER A 393 8.33 8.69 9.25
N ASN A 394 7.82 8.23 8.10
CA ASN A 394 6.92 9.04 7.28
C ASN A 394 5.43 8.74 7.52
N VAL A 395 5.09 7.67 8.25
CA VAL A 395 3.69 7.33 8.55
C VAL A 395 3.21 7.83 9.91
N TRP A 396 4.06 7.88 10.94
CA TRP A 396 3.59 8.25 12.29
C TRP A 396 2.83 9.60 12.37
N PRO A 397 3.15 10.66 11.57
CA PRO A 397 2.36 11.89 11.62
C PRO A 397 0.92 11.68 11.15
N ILE A 398 0.70 10.76 10.21
CA ILE A 398 -0.64 10.43 9.71
C ILE A 398 -1.46 9.75 10.81
N PHE A 399 -0.85 8.82 11.57
CA PHE A 399 -1.49 8.16 12.70
C PHE A 399 -1.96 9.14 13.77
N LEU A 400 -1.18 10.20 14.03
CA LEU A 400 -1.54 11.25 14.99
C LEU A 400 -2.64 12.21 14.48
N GLY A 401 -2.86 12.28 13.17
CA GLY A 401 -3.95 13.09 12.59
C GLY A 401 -5.35 12.62 13.00
N PHE A 402 -5.54 11.31 13.20
CA PHE A 402 -6.81 10.71 13.62
C PHE A 402 -7.25 11.13 15.04
N PRO A 403 -6.43 10.92 16.11
CA PRO A 403 -6.77 11.41 17.43
C PRO A 403 -6.82 12.93 17.50
N LEU A 404 -5.99 13.64 16.72
CA LEU A 404 -6.07 15.10 16.64
C LEU A 404 -7.45 15.58 16.17
N LEU A 405 -7.99 15.00 15.09
CA LEU A 405 -9.34 15.34 14.64
C LEU A 405 -10.40 14.97 15.68
N SER A 406 -10.25 13.83 16.35
CA SER A 406 -11.16 13.40 17.41
C SER A 406 -11.19 14.42 18.56
N LEU A 407 -10.04 14.93 18.99
CA LEU A 407 -9.94 15.97 20.03
C LEU A 407 -10.56 17.30 19.59
N ILE A 408 -10.26 17.75 18.36
CA ILE A 408 -10.83 18.99 17.80
C ILE A 408 -12.35 18.88 17.69
N SER A 409 -12.85 17.75 17.15
CA SER A 409 -14.28 17.52 16.96
C SER A 409 -15.02 17.45 18.29
N THR A 410 -14.46 16.76 19.29
CA THR A 410 -15.06 16.67 20.63
C THR A 410 -15.14 18.04 21.29
N SER A 411 -14.07 18.83 21.20
CA SER A 411 -14.03 20.20 21.73
C SER A 411 -15.07 21.10 21.06
N PHE A 412 -15.17 21.04 19.73
CA PHE A 412 -16.14 21.82 18.96
C PHE A 412 -17.60 21.40 19.21
N ASN A 413 -17.85 20.10 19.33
CA ASN A 413 -19.16 19.57 19.71
C ASN A 413 -19.59 20.06 21.09
N HIS A 414 -18.68 20.10 22.06
CA HIS A 414 -18.95 20.64 23.39
C HIS A 414 -19.34 22.13 23.34
N MET A 415 -18.70 22.91 22.47
CA MET A 415 -19.03 24.33 22.29
C MET A 415 -20.38 24.59 21.62
N ILE A 416 -20.81 23.73 20.70
CA ILE A 416 -22.05 23.91 19.92
C ILE A 416 -23.26 23.16 20.54
N GLY A 417 -23.03 22.40 21.62
CA GLY A 417 -24.06 21.52 22.20
C GLY A 417 -24.39 20.33 21.29
N GLY A 418 -23.43 19.90 20.46
CA GLY A 418 -23.58 18.76 19.57
C GLY A 418 -23.38 17.42 20.31
N ASN A 419 -24.09 16.38 19.85
CA ASN A 419 -24.04 15.03 20.44
C ASN A 419 -23.12 14.06 19.69
N ALA A 420 -22.17 14.54 18.89
CA ALA A 420 -21.34 13.65 18.08
C ALA A 420 -20.35 12.87 18.95
N GLN A 421 -20.64 11.58 19.15
CA GLN A 421 -19.74 10.62 19.78
C GLN A 421 -18.67 10.20 18.76
N TRP A 422 -17.43 10.62 18.98
CA TRP A 422 -16.28 10.21 18.16
C TRP A 422 -15.52 9.08 18.86
N THR A 423 -15.47 7.91 18.22
CA THR A 423 -14.67 6.76 18.68
C THR A 423 -13.68 6.36 17.60
N ILE A 424 -12.39 6.52 17.88
CA ILE A 424 -11.30 6.24 16.92
C ILE A 424 -11.24 4.74 16.58
N SER A 425 -11.67 3.88 17.49
CA SER A 425 -11.77 2.43 17.29
C SER A 425 -12.96 1.99 16.44
N SER A 426 -13.76 2.90 15.85
CA SER A 426 -14.79 2.46 14.90
C SER A 426 -14.14 1.78 13.69
N GLN A 427 -14.79 0.75 13.16
CA GLN A 427 -14.24 -0.02 12.05
C GLN A 427 -13.96 0.84 10.80
N ALA A 428 -14.74 1.89 10.57
CA ALA A 428 -14.52 2.79 9.45
C ALA A 428 -13.21 3.59 9.60
N TYR A 429 -12.91 4.08 10.82
CA TYR A 429 -11.68 4.82 11.10
C TYR A 429 -10.46 3.90 11.09
N LEU A 430 -10.56 2.71 11.70
CA LEU A 430 -9.49 1.70 11.68
C LEU A 430 -9.16 1.27 10.24
N ASN A 431 -10.18 1.07 9.40
CA ASN A 431 -9.95 0.84 7.98
C ASN A 431 -9.31 2.06 7.32
N SER A 432 -9.82 3.26 7.57
CA SER A 432 -9.28 4.46 6.93
C SER A 432 -7.83 4.74 7.28
N VAL A 433 -7.38 4.52 8.52
CA VAL A 433 -6.00 4.82 8.92
C VAL A 433 -4.99 3.96 8.19
N ALA A 434 -5.31 2.68 7.94
CA ALA A 434 -4.43 1.76 7.21
C ALA A 434 -4.15 2.22 5.77
N PHE A 435 -5.13 2.87 5.13
CA PHE A 435 -4.97 3.40 3.77
C PHE A 435 -4.50 4.84 3.74
N ALA A 436 -4.79 5.63 4.79
CA ALA A 436 -4.32 7.01 4.90
C ALA A 436 -2.78 7.09 4.84
N THR A 437 -2.09 6.03 5.26
CA THR A 437 -0.62 5.90 5.17
C THR A 437 -0.10 5.99 3.74
N GLY A 438 -0.95 5.81 2.72
CA GLY A 438 -0.58 6.07 1.33
C GLY A 438 -0.26 7.53 1.03
N LEU A 439 -0.58 8.47 1.92
CA LEU A 439 -0.14 9.88 1.85
C LEU A 439 1.22 10.11 2.53
N CYS A 440 1.95 9.06 2.92
CA CYS A 440 3.28 9.21 3.51
C CYS A 440 4.30 9.94 2.60
N PRO A 441 4.22 9.91 1.25
CA PRO A 441 5.07 10.78 0.42
C PRO A 441 4.83 12.27 0.64
N LEU A 442 3.61 12.64 1.03
CA LEU A 442 3.27 14.02 1.39
C LEU A 442 4.01 14.45 2.66
N VAL A 443 4.10 13.54 3.65
CA VAL A 443 4.87 13.77 4.88
C VAL A 443 6.35 13.92 4.56
N GLY A 444 6.91 13.08 3.69
CA GLY A 444 8.31 13.18 3.28
C GLY A 444 8.63 14.52 2.61
N ARG A 445 7.75 15.00 1.73
CA ARG A 445 7.96 16.22 0.92
C ARG A 445 7.60 17.52 1.64
N TYR A 446 6.51 17.55 2.40
CA TYR A 446 5.96 18.76 3.05
C TYR A 446 6.07 18.75 4.58
N GLY A 447 6.52 17.64 5.17
CA GLY A 447 6.79 17.52 6.60
C GLY A 447 5.60 17.05 7.46
N VAL A 448 5.85 17.03 8.77
CA VAL A 448 4.94 16.47 9.80
C VAL A 448 3.56 17.13 9.79
N ARG A 449 3.49 18.46 9.62
CA ARG A 449 2.22 19.21 9.61
C ARG A 449 1.29 18.75 8.48
N ALA A 450 1.84 18.50 7.29
CA ALA A 450 1.09 17.97 6.17
C ALA A 450 0.57 16.55 6.45
N GLY A 451 1.36 15.73 7.16
CA GLY A 451 0.95 14.39 7.60
C GLY A 451 -0.21 14.40 8.60
N LEU A 452 -0.14 15.28 9.61
CA LEU A 452 -1.24 15.47 10.57
C LEU A 452 -2.53 15.91 9.86
N ALA A 453 -2.43 16.87 8.95
CA ALA A 453 -3.56 17.34 8.15
C ALA A 453 -4.13 16.25 7.25
N ALA A 454 -3.26 15.45 6.59
CA ALA A 454 -3.67 14.32 5.77
C ALA A 454 -4.44 13.28 6.58
N GLY A 455 -3.92 12.88 7.74
CA GLY A 455 -4.59 11.93 8.63
C GLY A 455 -5.95 12.43 9.12
N ALA A 456 -6.01 13.68 9.58
CA ALA A 456 -7.26 14.30 9.99
C ALA A 456 -8.29 14.35 8.84
N LEU A 457 -7.87 14.78 7.65
CA LEU A 457 -8.76 14.86 6.49
C LEU A 457 -9.28 13.47 6.08
N CYS A 458 -8.42 12.46 6.04
CA CYS A 458 -8.85 11.08 5.78
C CYS A 458 -9.87 10.59 6.81
N ALA A 459 -9.62 10.83 8.09
CA ALA A 459 -10.54 10.46 9.15
C ALA A 459 -11.91 11.16 8.97
N SER A 460 -11.95 12.44 8.59
CA SER A 460 -13.22 13.16 8.36
C SER A 460 -14.04 12.62 7.18
N LEU A 461 -13.37 12.12 6.12
CA LEU A 461 -14.01 11.75 4.86
C LEU A 461 -14.44 10.28 4.81
N CYS A 462 -13.85 9.41 5.62
CA CYS A 462 -13.92 7.94 5.42
C CYS A 462 -15.34 7.34 5.48
N THR A 463 -16.24 7.92 6.27
CA THR A 463 -17.64 7.48 6.37
C THR A 463 -18.45 7.94 5.18
N ALA A 464 -18.22 9.17 4.71
CA ALA A 464 -18.91 9.76 3.56
C ALA A 464 -18.54 9.02 2.26
N THR A 465 -17.25 8.74 2.05
CA THR A 465 -16.77 8.01 0.86
C THR A 465 -17.31 6.60 0.78
N SER A 466 -17.48 5.91 1.92
CA SER A 466 -18.10 4.58 1.96
C SER A 466 -19.56 4.61 1.50
N GLY A 467 -20.27 5.70 1.79
CA GLY A 467 -21.66 5.90 1.35
C GLY A 467 -21.80 6.06 -0.15
N LEU A 468 -20.80 6.65 -0.83
CA LEU A 468 -20.84 6.91 -2.27
C LEU A 468 -20.91 5.64 -3.13
N HIS A 469 -20.33 4.53 -2.68
CA HIS A 469 -20.33 3.27 -3.44
C HIS A 469 -21.03 2.11 -2.70
N GLY A 470 -21.75 2.42 -1.60
CA GLY A 470 -22.50 1.43 -0.83
C GLY A 470 -21.66 0.32 -0.19
N GLY A 471 -20.35 0.51 -0.07
CA GLY A 471 -19.42 -0.52 0.40
C GLY A 471 -19.08 -1.58 -0.66
N LEU A 472 -19.48 -1.43 -1.92
CA LEU A 472 -19.23 -2.44 -2.95
C LEU A 472 -17.82 -2.38 -3.55
N MET A 473 -17.06 -1.36 -3.20
CA MET A 473 -15.66 -1.19 -3.59
C MET A 473 -14.76 -1.28 -2.35
N LEU A 474 -13.90 -2.30 -2.34
CA LEU A 474 -13.10 -2.67 -1.17
C LEU A 474 -12.02 -1.64 -0.81
N TYR A 475 -11.50 -0.90 -1.80
CA TYR A 475 -10.48 0.13 -1.61
C TYR A 475 -11.05 1.47 -1.14
N ASN A 476 -12.11 1.47 -0.32
CA ASN A 476 -12.71 2.70 0.21
C ASN A 476 -11.70 3.58 0.94
N GLY A 477 -10.81 2.98 1.72
CA GLY A 477 -9.73 3.73 2.38
C GLY A 477 -8.81 4.40 1.36
N GLY A 478 -8.43 3.71 0.28
CA GLY A 478 -7.64 4.27 -0.81
C GLY A 478 -8.37 5.37 -1.58
N PHE A 479 -9.68 5.25 -1.78
CA PHE A 479 -10.51 6.30 -2.38
C PHE A 479 -10.55 7.55 -1.50
N THR A 480 -10.78 7.37 -0.19
CA THR A 480 -10.73 8.44 0.81
C THR A 480 -9.39 9.16 0.81
N THR A 481 -8.32 8.39 0.76
CA THR A 481 -6.94 8.88 0.69
C THR A 481 -6.70 9.66 -0.60
N GLY A 482 -7.23 9.18 -1.72
CA GLY A 482 -7.19 9.88 -3.00
C GLY A 482 -7.93 11.22 -2.98
N VAL A 483 -9.16 11.26 -2.47
CA VAL A 483 -9.94 12.51 -2.33
C VAL A 483 -9.21 13.49 -1.40
N ALA A 484 -8.68 13.02 -0.27
CA ALA A 484 -7.85 13.82 0.62
C ALA A 484 -6.63 14.40 -0.11
N ALA A 485 -5.97 13.61 -0.96
CA ALA A 485 -4.85 14.07 -1.79
C ALA A 485 -5.27 15.22 -2.73
N LEU A 486 -6.42 15.09 -3.41
CA LEU A 486 -6.92 16.10 -4.34
C LEU A 486 -7.23 17.44 -3.68
N ILE A 487 -7.65 17.42 -2.41
CA ILE A 487 -7.92 18.63 -1.63
C ILE A 487 -6.61 19.22 -1.10
N LEU A 488 -5.74 18.38 -0.53
CA LEU A 488 -4.60 18.85 0.23
C LEU A 488 -3.40 19.25 -0.64
N ILE A 489 -3.16 18.56 -1.76
CA ILE A 489 -2.00 18.83 -2.62
C ILE A 489 -2.04 20.25 -3.22
N PRO A 490 -3.14 20.73 -3.84
CA PRO A 490 -3.18 22.07 -4.40
C PRO A 490 -2.97 23.16 -3.36
N VAL A 491 -3.54 22.98 -2.16
CA VAL A 491 -3.37 23.92 -1.04
C VAL A 491 -1.91 23.94 -0.60
N LEU A 492 -1.29 22.77 -0.43
CA LEU A 492 0.12 22.70 -0.05
C LEU A 492 1.05 23.25 -1.14
N GLU A 493 0.80 22.99 -2.42
CA GLU A 493 1.63 23.53 -3.50
C GLU A 493 1.50 25.04 -3.65
N HIS A 494 0.33 25.61 -3.34
CA HIS A 494 0.13 27.05 -3.41
C HIS A 494 0.77 27.79 -2.24
N TYR A 495 0.67 27.23 -1.02
CA TYR A 495 1.10 27.92 0.21
C TYR A 495 2.45 27.44 0.78
N SER A 496 2.91 26.23 0.44
CA SER A 496 4.20 25.70 0.91
C SER A 496 5.28 25.98 -0.12
N VAL A 497 6.31 26.74 0.29
CA VAL A 497 7.37 27.19 -0.62
C VAL A 497 8.46 26.13 -0.82
N GLU A 498 8.72 25.26 0.17
CA GLU A 498 9.84 24.31 0.12
C GLU A 498 9.38 22.86 0.05
N LYS A 499 9.68 22.19 -1.07
CA LYS A 499 9.61 20.73 -1.21
C LYS A 499 10.94 20.15 -0.75
N ARG A 500 10.91 19.17 0.15
CA ARG A 500 12.13 18.51 0.64
C ARG A 500 12.52 17.35 -0.27
N ASP A 501 13.83 17.09 -0.38
CA ASP A 501 14.35 15.89 -1.05
C ASP A 501 14.70 14.77 -0.05
N GLU A 502 14.88 15.11 1.24
CA GLU A 502 15.15 14.19 2.36
C GLU A 502 14.39 14.61 3.64
N ILE A 503 14.15 13.66 4.55
CA ILE A 503 13.52 13.93 5.86
C ILE A 503 14.56 14.54 6.82
N LYS A 504 14.34 15.78 7.30
CA LYS A 504 15.21 16.42 8.31
C LYS A 504 15.14 15.67 9.65
N GLN A 505 16.30 15.40 10.26
CA GLN A 505 16.44 14.79 11.61
C GLN A 505 16.21 15.80 12.77
N TYR A 506 16.00 17.06 12.42
CA TYR A 506 15.66 18.24 13.21
C TYR A 506 14.26 18.40 13.84
N ILE A 507 13.88 17.87 15.02
CA ILE A 507 12.78 18.50 15.78
C ILE A 507 13.45 19.43 16.79
N ASP A 508 13.82 20.64 16.34
CA ASP A 508 14.07 21.72 17.29
C ASP A 508 12.72 22.29 17.72
N LEU A 509 12.36 22.12 19.00
CA LEU A 509 11.17 22.77 19.56
C LEU A 509 11.29 24.31 19.52
N GLY A 510 12.51 24.85 19.40
CA GLY A 510 12.76 26.30 19.31
C GLY A 510 12.29 26.92 17.99
N ASP A 511 12.45 26.23 16.87
CA ASP A 511 12.05 26.71 15.53
C ASP A 511 10.53 26.74 15.32
N MET A 512 9.75 26.10 16.19
CA MET A 512 8.28 26.16 16.13
C MET A 512 7.70 27.47 16.68
N MET A 513 8.49 28.29 17.39
CA MET A 513 8.02 29.56 17.97
C MET A 513 8.50 30.80 17.22
N THR A 514 9.51 30.69 16.35
CA THR A 514 9.96 31.82 15.55
C THR A 514 9.31 31.80 14.19
N VAL A 515 8.31 32.66 13.98
CA VAL A 515 7.99 33.14 12.64
C VAL A 515 9.30 33.65 12.06
N ASN A 516 9.82 32.98 11.03
CA ASN A 516 11.02 33.44 10.33
C ASN A 516 10.68 34.75 9.60
N GLU A 517 10.84 35.87 10.31
CA GLU A 517 10.59 37.22 9.82
C GLU A 517 11.53 37.60 8.66
N GLU A 518 12.67 36.93 8.50
CA GLU A 518 13.59 37.19 7.38
C GLU A 518 13.01 36.73 6.04
N ALA A 519 12.25 35.63 6.02
CA ALA A 519 11.55 35.15 4.84
C ALA A 519 10.40 36.09 4.44
N LEU A 520 9.79 36.78 5.41
CA LEU A 520 8.81 37.84 5.15
C LEU A 520 9.51 39.11 4.66
N ARG A 521 10.61 39.56 5.28
CA ARG A 521 11.35 40.77 4.87
C ARG A 521 11.85 40.74 3.43
N LYS A 522 12.31 39.58 2.93
CA LYS A 522 12.69 39.45 1.50
C LYS A 522 11.52 39.61 0.54
N ARG A 523 10.28 39.40 1.01
CA ARG A 523 9.06 39.48 0.21
C ARG A 523 8.46 40.89 0.16
N TRP A 524 8.85 41.78 1.07
CA TRP A 524 8.40 43.18 1.12
C TRP A 524 9.40 44.18 0.51
N MET A 525 10.63 43.76 0.19
CA MET A 525 11.63 44.63 -0.47
C MET A 525 11.66 44.48 -2.00
N VAL A 526 10.52 44.16 -2.61
CA VAL A 526 10.33 44.32 -4.05
C VAL A 526 9.06 45.13 -4.26
N GLU A 527 9.18 46.45 -4.11
CA GLU A 527 8.28 47.40 -4.76
C GLU A 527 9.05 48.19 -5.83
N PRO A 528 8.35 48.69 -6.87
CA PRO A 528 8.93 49.04 -8.15
C PRO A 528 9.28 50.53 -8.23
N GLU A 529 10.54 50.84 -8.56
CA GLU A 529 10.91 52.12 -9.17
C GLU A 529 11.36 51.86 -10.60
N GLU A 530 10.51 52.22 -11.56
CA GLU A 530 10.86 53.14 -12.65
C GLU A 530 9.69 53.25 -13.64
N THR A 531 8.85 54.26 -13.43
CA THR A 531 8.14 54.94 -14.50
C THR A 531 8.70 56.35 -14.62
N MET A 532 8.95 56.78 -15.87
CA MET A 532 8.97 58.16 -16.40
C MET A 532 10.32 58.68 -16.92
N THR A 533 10.63 58.32 -18.17
CA THR A 533 10.96 59.25 -19.28
C THR A 533 10.86 58.40 -20.56
N GLY A 534 10.05 58.65 -21.59
CA GLY A 534 9.65 59.91 -22.18
C GLY A 534 10.15 59.93 -23.64
N LYS A 535 9.21 59.83 -24.59
CA LYS A 535 9.28 60.26 -26.01
C LYS A 535 9.89 59.35 -27.09
N SER A 536 8.96 58.92 -27.95
CA SER A 536 8.84 59.27 -29.39
C SER A 536 9.53 58.41 -30.46
N LYS A 537 8.71 58.16 -31.51
CA LYS A 537 9.04 57.83 -32.91
C LYS A 537 9.57 56.41 -33.14
N GLU A 538 9.36 55.76 -34.27
CA GLU A 538 8.50 55.80 -35.46
C GLU A 538 8.85 54.47 -36.17
N GLU A 539 7.93 53.94 -36.98
CA GLU A 539 8.05 52.76 -37.88
C GLU A 539 7.84 51.36 -37.28
#